data_AF-A0A1D3L8X1-F1
#
_entry.id   AF-A0A1D3L8X1-F1
#
_cell.length_a   1.000
_cell.length_b   1.000
_cell.length_c   1.000
_cell.angle_alpha   90.00
_cell.angle_beta   90.00
_cell.angle_gamma   90.00
#
_symmetry.space_group_name_H-M   'P 1'
#
loop_
_entity.id
_entity.type
_entity.pdbx_description
1 polymer ?
#
loop_
_entity_poly.entity_id
_entity_poly.type
_entity_poly.pdbx_seq_one_letter_code
_entity_poly.pdbx_strand_id
1 'polypeptide(L)'
;MKMEDIGKKSPYYEFCPNKKCLTDVQRIGVMTTYVFLKVKADKNNEQGEYFLMWLSDKLFKMHQKGKRKGQNNRITLDEAYKNYLDEHIGNYKYWNTLDNVKGLKEANLRHMNEFYKLLNSICKTIVIYNPKSAENSKNFIINSTESFNQYMPLYQNVSKCDSYLHLLDNLKKTYEKFRTTINNGDSKLASSLQTLTTIDGKDSYFSTSFSTFDFSNSKCQSEYDDDILKKWKETQDRREQKNNEDNGDNNPQSPK
;
A
#
# COMPACT_ATOMS: atom_id res chain seq x y z
N MET A 1 -3.25 -8.89 -13.79
CA MET A 1 -2.44 -9.90 -14.50
C MET A 1 -2.44 -11.16 -13.65
N LYS A 2 -3.14 -12.21 -14.09
CA LYS A 2 -3.11 -13.52 -13.43
C LYS A 2 -1.81 -14.23 -13.84
N MET A 3 -1.33 -15.16 -13.01
CA MET A 3 -0.17 -16.00 -13.36
C MET A 3 -0.41 -16.83 -14.62
N GLU A 4 -1.67 -17.11 -14.93
CA GLU A 4 -2.12 -17.86 -16.10
C GLU A 4 -1.97 -17.07 -17.41
N ASP A 5 -1.94 -15.73 -17.34
CA ASP A 5 -1.75 -14.84 -18.50
C ASP A 5 -0.27 -14.78 -18.95
N ILE A 6 0.62 -15.50 -18.26
CA ILE A 6 2.07 -15.54 -18.47
C ILE A 6 2.41 -16.55 -19.60
N GLY A 7 1.90 -16.29 -20.80
CA GLY A 7 2.18 -17.10 -21.98
C GLY A 7 3.66 -17.03 -22.38
N LYS A 8 4.20 -18.13 -22.95
CA LYS A 8 5.60 -18.33 -23.42
C LYS A 8 6.18 -17.25 -24.37
N LYS A 9 5.38 -16.25 -24.75
CA LYS A 9 5.75 -15.14 -25.66
C LYS A 9 5.95 -13.80 -24.94
N SER A 10 5.86 -13.76 -23.61
CA SER A 10 6.00 -12.49 -22.90
C SER A 10 7.47 -12.04 -22.80
N PRO A 11 7.77 -10.72 -22.86
CA PRO A 11 9.14 -10.20 -22.91
C PRO A 11 10.06 -10.67 -21.77
N TYR A 12 9.48 -11.05 -20.64
CA TYR A 12 10.28 -11.50 -19.49
C TYR A 12 10.83 -12.93 -19.63
N TYR A 13 10.34 -13.77 -20.55
CA TYR A 13 10.88 -15.13 -20.72
C TYR A 13 12.38 -15.15 -21.06
N GLU A 14 12.92 -14.06 -21.59
CA GLU A 14 14.35 -13.86 -21.82
C GLU A 14 15.19 -13.95 -20.54
N PHE A 15 14.60 -13.65 -19.37
CA PHE A 15 15.28 -13.74 -18.08
C PHE A 15 15.16 -15.14 -17.44
N CYS A 16 14.46 -16.11 -18.07
CA CYS A 16 14.33 -17.46 -17.51
C CYS A 16 15.64 -18.25 -17.61
N PRO A 17 16.09 -18.89 -16.51
CA PRO A 17 17.15 -19.89 -16.58
C PRO A 17 16.79 -20.96 -17.61
N ASN A 18 17.72 -21.26 -18.53
CA ASN A 18 17.53 -22.22 -19.62
C ASN A 18 16.27 -21.97 -20.50
N LYS A 19 15.78 -20.72 -20.56
CA LYS A 19 14.54 -20.31 -21.26
C LYS A 19 13.29 -21.07 -20.80
N LYS A 20 13.33 -21.68 -19.61
CA LYS A 20 12.26 -22.51 -19.05
C LYS A 20 12.04 -22.13 -17.59
N CYS A 21 11.17 -21.16 -17.32
CA CYS A 21 10.65 -20.88 -15.97
C CYS A 21 9.61 -21.95 -15.60
N LEU A 22 10.07 -23.07 -15.07
CA LEU A 22 9.27 -24.27 -14.82
C LEU A 22 8.44 -24.16 -13.54
N THR A 23 8.93 -23.43 -12.53
CA THR A 23 8.21 -23.23 -11.26
C THR A 23 7.58 -21.84 -11.17
N ASP A 24 6.52 -21.72 -10.38
CA ASP A 24 5.90 -20.41 -10.10
C ASP A 24 6.86 -19.43 -9.45
N VAL A 25 7.80 -19.93 -8.64
CA VAL A 25 8.84 -19.11 -8.01
C VAL A 25 9.82 -18.55 -9.04
N GLN A 26 10.26 -19.37 -10.01
CA GLN A 26 11.09 -18.90 -11.12
C GLN A 26 10.35 -17.86 -11.98
N ARG A 27 9.05 -18.06 -12.22
CA ARG A 27 8.21 -17.07 -12.93
C ARG A 27 8.11 -15.75 -12.15
N ILE A 28 7.97 -15.81 -10.83
CA ILE A 28 8.00 -14.61 -9.98
C ILE A 28 9.38 -13.94 -10.04
N GLY A 29 10.48 -14.70 -9.92
CA GLY A 29 11.85 -14.16 -10.03
C GLY A 29 12.06 -13.36 -11.31
N VAL A 30 11.70 -13.96 -12.43
CA VAL A 30 11.79 -13.33 -13.75
C VAL A 30 10.84 -12.14 -13.91
N MET A 31 9.60 -12.25 -13.44
CA MET A 31 8.66 -11.13 -13.47
C MET A 31 9.17 -9.96 -12.64
N THR A 32 9.77 -10.23 -11.49
CA THR A 32 10.41 -9.23 -10.63
C THR A 32 11.51 -8.50 -11.38
N THR A 33 12.40 -9.20 -12.10
CA THR A 33 13.46 -8.56 -12.91
C THR A 33 12.86 -7.67 -14.00
N TYR A 34 11.86 -8.18 -14.71
CA TYR A 34 11.21 -7.43 -15.78
C TYR A 34 10.48 -6.18 -15.27
N VAL A 35 9.72 -6.29 -14.18
CA VAL A 35 9.03 -5.14 -13.58
C VAL A 35 10.06 -4.12 -13.10
N PHE A 36 11.11 -4.55 -12.41
CA PHE A 36 12.20 -3.70 -11.94
C PHE A 36 12.80 -2.84 -13.07
N LEU A 37 13.16 -3.49 -14.20
CA LEU A 37 13.71 -2.80 -15.37
C LEU A 37 12.70 -1.87 -16.04
N LYS A 38 11.45 -2.33 -16.18
CA LYS A 38 10.39 -1.59 -16.89
C LYS A 38 9.98 -0.31 -16.15
N VAL A 39 9.87 -0.37 -14.82
CA VAL A 39 9.54 0.80 -14.00
C VAL A 39 10.77 1.64 -13.67
N LYS A 40 11.97 1.19 -14.07
CA LYS A 40 13.26 1.83 -13.79
C LYS A 40 13.42 2.11 -12.28
N ALA A 41 13.19 1.08 -11.48
CA ALA A 41 13.11 1.17 -10.02
C ALA A 41 14.40 1.73 -9.38
N ASP A 42 15.55 1.57 -10.03
CA ASP A 42 16.85 2.10 -9.60
C ASP A 42 17.07 3.60 -9.94
N LYS A 43 16.24 4.18 -10.83
CA LYS A 43 16.42 5.55 -11.31
C LYS A 43 15.67 6.59 -10.50
N ASN A 44 14.67 6.18 -9.73
CA ASN A 44 13.83 7.08 -8.94
C ASN A 44 13.39 6.35 -7.66
N ASN A 45 13.59 7.00 -6.52
CA ASN A 45 13.24 6.46 -5.21
C ASN A 45 11.76 6.06 -5.13
N GLU A 46 10.83 6.88 -5.63
CA GLU A 46 9.39 6.56 -5.63
C GLU A 46 9.10 5.29 -6.45
N GLN A 47 9.77 5.12 -7.59
CA GLN A 47 9.61 3.90 -8.41
C GLN A 47 10.20 2.68 -7.69
N GLY A 48 11.31 2.85 -6.97
CA GLY A 48 11.88 1.85 -6.07
C GLY A 48 10.92 1.46 -4.96
N GLU A 49 10.30 2.44 -4.30
CA GLU A 49 9.28 2.24 -3.26
C GLU A 49 8.07 1.46 -3.81
N TYR A 50 7.51 1.87 -4.95
CA TYR A 50 6.38 1.20 -5.60
C TYR A 50 6.71 -0.22 -6.05
N PHE A 51 7.91 -0.42 -6.59
CA PHE A 51 8.41 -1.75 -6.93
C PHE A 51 8.48 -2.65 -5.70
N LEU A 52 9.01 -2.15 -4.58
CA LEU A 52 9.14 -2.93 -3.34
C LEU A 52 7.78 -3.21 -2.67
N MET A 53 6.80 -2.32 -2.78
CA MET A 53 5.41 -2.61 -2.40
C MET A 53 4.83 -3.76 -3.24
N TRP A 54 4.96 -3.68 -4.57
CA TRP A 54 4.51 -4.75 -5.47
C TRP A 54 5.18 -6.08 -5.18
N LEU A 55 6.49 -6.07 -4.92
CA LEU A 55 7.25 -7.25 -4.59
C LEU A 55 6.79 -7.86 -3.26
N SER A 56 6.52 -7.01 -2.27
CA SER A 56 5.99 -7.40 -0.96
C SER A 56 4.67 -8.15 -1.08
N ASP A 57 3.78 -7.78 -2.02
CA ASP A 57 2.55 -8.55 -2.26
C ASP A 57 2.80 -9.96 -2.75
N LYS A 58 3.81 -10.16 -3.59
CA LYS A 58 4.15 -11.51 -4.08
C LYS A 58 4.77 -12.33 -2.96
N LEU A 59 5.74 -11.76 -2.25
CA LEU A 59 6.44 -12.42 -1.15
C LEU A 59 5.47 -12.73 0.01
N PHE A 60 4.55 -11.83 0.34
CA PHE A 60 3.53 -12.06 1.36
C PHE A 60 2.65 -13.26 1.02
N LYS A 61 2.18 -13.36 -0.23
CA LYS A 61 1.38 -14.51 -0.69
C LYS A 61 2.16 -15.82 -0.62
N MET A 62 3.45 -15.80 -0.95
CA MET A 62 4.32 -16.98 -0.83
C MET A 62 4.51 -17.38 0.63
N HIS A 63 4.79 -16.40 1.49
CA HIS A 63 4.92 -16.59 2.92
C HIS A 63 3.68 -17.24 3.51
N GLN A 64 2.49 -16.69 3.23
CA GLN A 64 1.22 -17.23 3.72
C GLN A 64 0.97 -18.68 3.27
N LYS A 65 1.41 -19.08 2.07
CA LYS A 65 1.28 -20.45 1.56
C LYS A 65 2.26 -21.43 2.20
N GLY A 66 3.49 -21.00 2.46
CA GLY A 66 4.54 -21.83 3.04
C GLY A 66 4.51 -21.92 4.56
N LYS A 67 3.71 -21.08 5.21
CA LYS A 67 3.65 -20.94 6.66
C LYS A 67 2.96 -22.13 7.33
N ARG A 68 3.53 -22.60 8.46
CA ARG A 68 2.88 -23.59 9.33
C ARG A 68 1.82 -22.92 10.22
N LYS A 69 0.74 -23.64 10.52
CA LYS A 69 -0.31 -23.16 11.43
C LYS A 69 0.31 -22.76 12.79
N GLY A 70 0.06 -21.53 13.23
CA GLY A 70 0.59 -20.99 14.50
C GLY A 70 1.95 -20.30 14.43
N GLN A 71 2.64 -20.30 13.28
CA GLN A 71 3.87 -19.52 13.12
C GLN A 71 3.57 -18.00 13.19
N ASN A 72 4.54 -17.13 13.47
CA ASN A 72 4.32 -15.69 13.42
C ASN A 72 4.23 -15.21 11.95
N ASN A 73 3.37 -14.23 11.65
CA ASN A 73 3.32 -13.52 10.36
C ASN A 73 4.37 -12.40 10.25
N ARG A 74 5.02 -12.06 11.37
CA ARG A 74 6.02 -11.00 11.44
C ARG A 74 7.33 -11.48 10.84
N ILE A 75 7.56 -11.06 9.61
CA ILE A 75 8.78 -11.23 8.84
C ILE A 75 9.07 -9.91 8.12
N THR A 76 10.34 -9.56 7.95
CA THR A 76 10.73 -8.38 7.18
C THR A 76 10.68 -8.66 5.68
N LEU A 77 10.70 -7.59 4.88
CA LEU A 77 10.80 -7.71 3.42
C LEU A 77 12.08 -8.45 3.00
N ASP A 78 13.21 -8.16 3.64
CA ASP A 78 14.50 -8.80 3.35
C ASP A 78 14.52 -10.29 3.72
N GLU A 79 13.98 -10.65 4.88
CA GLU A 79 13.86 -12.05 5.28
C GLU A 79 12.98 -12.84 4.30
N ALA A 80 11.84 -12.29 3.89
CA ALA A 80 10.97 -12.92 2.91
C ALA A 80 11.64 -13.04 1.53
N TYR A 81 12.33 -11.99 1.11
CA TYR A 81 13.11 -12.00 -0.12
C TYR A 81 14.16 -13.11 -0.14
N LYS A 82 14.96 -13.24 0.93
CA LYS A 82 15.97 -14.29 1.08
C LYS A 82 15.35 -15.68 1.05
N ASN A 83 14.25 -15.88 1.78
CA ASN A 83 13.62 -17.19 1.91
C ASN A 83 12.93 -17.69 0.62
N TYR A 84 12.45 -16.76 -0.22
CA TYR A 84 11.54 -17.13 -1.31
C TYR A 84 12.05 -16.75 -2.71
N LEU A 85 13.04 -15.87 -2.82
CA LEU A 85 13.33 -15.23 -4.10
C LEU A 85 14.83 -15.12 -4.43
N ASP A 86 15.72 -15.01 -3.45
CA ASP A 86 17.17 -14.77 -3.66
C ASP A 86 17.83 -15.86 -4.53
N GLU A 87 17.43 -17.13 -4.37
CA GLU A 87 17.93 -18.24 -5.19
C GLU A 87 17.38 -18.26 -6.63
N HIS A 88 16.39 -17.42 -6.95
CA HIS A 88 15.58 -17.52 -8.18
C HIS A 88 15.64 -16.29 -9.09
N ILE A 89 16.44 -15.28 -8.74
CA ILE A 89 16.56 -14.00 -9.45
C ILE A 89 17.88 -13.86 -10.22
N GLY A 90 18.69 -14.92 -10.25
CA GLY A 90 19.99 -14.93 -10.90
C GLY A 90 20.93 -13.87 -10.31
N ASN A 91 21.67 -13.17 -11.18
CA ASN A 91 22.68 -12.20 -10.75
C ASN A 91 22.09 -10.81 -10.37
N TYR A 92 20.78 -10.59 -10.51
CA TYR A 92 20.15 -9.32 -10.20
C TYR A 92 19.90 -9.17 -8.70
N LYS A 93 20.93 -8.78 -7.95
CA LYS A 93 20.81 -8.41 -6.54
C LYS A 93 20.18 -7.02 -6.40
N TYR A 94 18.85 -6.93 -6.45
CA TYR A 94 18.12 -5.64 -6.46
C TYR A 94 18.52 -4.70 -5.32
N TRP A 95 18.84 -5.26 -4.16
CA TRP A 95 19.28 -4.49 -3.01
C TRP A 95 20.56 -3.68 -3.24
N ASN A 96 21.44 -4.12 -4.13
CA ASN A 96 22.65 -3.38 -4.49
C ASN A 96 22.36 -2.18 -5.42
N THR A 97 21.19 -2.19 -6.07
CA THR A 97 20.75 -1.14 -7.01
C THR A 97 19.69 -0.21 -6.40
N LEU A 98 19.08 -0.60 -5.28
CA LEU A 98 18.04 0.15 -4.57
C LEU A 98 18.60 0.86 -3.34
N ASP A 99 19.83 1.38 -3.41
CA ASP A 99 20.56 1.93 -2.27
C ASP A 99 19.79 3.05 -1.54
N ASN A 100 19.09 3.90 -2.27
CA ASN A 100 18.33 5.01 -1.71
C ASN A 100 17.09 4.58 -0.92
N VAL A 101 16.54 3.40 -1.22
CA VAL A 101 15.34 2.84 -0.57
C VAL A 101 15.67 1.58 0.23
N LYS A 102 16.96 1.28 0.45
CA LYS A 102 17.44 0.05 1.08
C LYS A 102 16.92 -0.17 2.50
N GLY A 103 16.57 0.90 3.22
CA GLY A 103 16.01 0.77 4.57
C GLY A 103 14.63 0.09 4.57
N LEU A 104 13.93 0.01 3.43
CA LEU A 104 12.71 -0.79 3.28
C LEU A 104 12.93 -2.30 3.46
N LYS A 105 14.18 -2.78 3.46
CA LYS A 105 14.52 -4.15 3.86
C LYS A 105 13.90 -4.55 5.20
N GLU A 106 13.94 -3.63 6.15
CA GLU A 106 13.49 -3.85 7.53
C GLU A 106 11.98 -3.61 7.71
N ALA A 107 11.28 -3.19 6.66
CA ALA A 107 9.85 -2.99 6.70
C ALA A 107 9.14 -4.34 6.93
N ASN A 108 8.06 -4.31 7.71
CA ASN A 108 7.21 -5.47 7.94
C ASN A 108 6.50 -5.85 6.63
N LEU A 109 6.60 -7.12 6.25
CA LEU A 109 6.05 -7.61 5.00
C LEU A 109 4.53 -7.45 4.90
N ARG A 110 3.79 -7.63 6.01
CA ARG A 110 2.33 -7.45 6.04
C ARG A 110 1.96 -5.98 5.79
N HIS A 111 2.63 -5.03 6.45
CA HIS A 111 2.40 -3.61 6.22
C HIS A 111 2.64 -3.25 4.75
N MET A 112 3.77 -3.67 4.18
CA MET A 112 4.09 -3.40 2.76
C MET A 112 3.08 -4.04 1.79
N ASN A 113 2.49 -5.19 2.14
CA ASN A 113 1.39 -5.77 1.37
C ASN A 113 0.15 -4.86 1.36
N GLU A 114 -0.20 -4.25 2.49
CA GLU A 114 -1.33 -3.32 2.58
C GLU A 114 -1.05 -2.01 1.82
N PHE A 115 0.19 -1.51 1.85
CA PHE A 115 0.64 -0.41 0.97
C PHE A 115 0.44 -0.75 -0.50
N TYR A 116 0.77 -1.98 -0.92
CA TYR A 116 0.53 -2.41 -2.30
C TYR A 116 -0.95 -2.44 -2.67
N LYS A 117 -1.84 -2.84 -1.76
CA LYS A 117 -3.29 -2.80 -2.05
C LYS A 117 -3.75 -1.38 -2.36
N LEU A 118 -3.26 -0.39 -1.60
CA LEU A 118 -3.53 1.03 -1.86
C LEU A 118 -2.92 1.49 -3.19
N LEU A 119 -1.65 1.17 -3.45
CA LEU A 119 -1.02 1.48 -4.74
C LEU A 119 -1.80 0.88 -5.91
N ASN A 120 -2.27 -0.36 -5.77
CA ASN A 120 -3.01 -1.07 -6.79
C ASN A 120 -4.38 -0.46 -7.05
N SER A 121 -5.14 -0.05 -6.02
CA SER A 121 -6.42 0.64 -6.22
C SER A 121 -6.26 2.03 -6.84
N ILE A 122 -5.22 2.78 -6.45
CA ILE A 122 -4.84 4.04 -7.11
C ILE A 122 -4.51 3.80 -8.59
N CYS A 123 -3.66 2.82 -8.90
CA CYS A 123 -3.29 2.48 -10.27
C CYS A 123 -4.49 2.05 -11.12
N LYS A 124 -5.42 1.24 -10.59
CA LYS A 124 -6.67 0.90 -11.30
C LYS A 124 -7.47 2.14 -11.65
N THR A 125 -7.58 3.08 -10.72
CA THR A 125 -8.27 4.36 -10.93
C THR A 125 -7.62 5.12 -12.08
N ILE A 126 -6.29 5.25 -12.06
CA ILE A 126 -5.52 5.95 -13.11
C ILE A 126 -5.66 5.25 -14.48
N VAL A 127 -5.53 3.92 -14.55
CA VAL A 127 -5.53 3.17 -15.82
C VAL A 127 -6.91 3.14 -16.49
N ILE A 128 -7.98 3.05 -15.71
CA ILE A 128 -9.35 3.00 -16.26
C ILE A 128 -9.81 4.39 -16.75
N TYR A 129 -9.15 5.45 -16.30
CA TYR A 129 -9.44 6.81 -16.77
C TYR A 129 -9.31 6.90 -18.29
N ASN A 130 -10.46 7.03 -18.96
CA ASN A 130 -10.58 7.33 -20.36
C ASN A 130 -11.64 8.42 -20.50
N PRO A 131 -11.27 9.67 -20.83
CA PRO A 131 -12.21 10.78 -20.91
C PRO A 131 -13.30 10.61 -21.97
N LYS A 132 -13.18 9.62 -22.86
CA LYS A 132 -14.12 9.36 -23.97
C LYS A 132 -15.14 8.25 -23.68
N SER A 133 -15.18 7.69 -22.47
CA SER A 133 -16.03 6.54 -22.12
C SER A 133 -16.91 6.81 -20.90
N ALA A 134 -18.24 6.73 -21.08
CA ALA A 134 -19.22 6.87 -20.00
C ALA A 134 -19.23 5.66 -19.05
N GLU A 135 -19.04 4.44 -19.56
CA GLU A 135 -18.97 3.22 -18.75
C GLU A 135 -17.75 3.22 -17.81
N ASN A 136 -16.66 3.85 -18.23
CA ASN A 136 -15.46 3.99 -17.40
C ASN A 136 -15.70 4.89 -16.18
N SER A 137 -16.66 5.81 -16.21
CA SER A 137 -16.94 6.74 -15.10
C SER A 137 -17.42 6.02 -13.82
N LYS A 138 -18.25 4.98 -13.94
CA LYS A 138 -18.75 4.23 -12.76
C LYS A 138 -17.63 3.42 -12.09
N ASN A 139 -16.85 2.69 -12.89
CA ASN A 139 -15.71 1.91 -12.39
C ASN A 139 -14.62 2.82 -11.81
N PHE A 140 -14.48 4.03 -12.35
CA PHE A 140 -13.57 5.04 -11.86
C PHE A 140 -13.93 5.52 -10.45
N ILE A 141 -15.20 5.83 -10.18
CA ILE A 141 -15.68 6.20 -8.83
C ILE A 141 -15.53 5.02 -7.85
N ILE A 142 -15.83 3.80 -8.28
CA ILE A 142 -15.68 2.59 -7.46
C ILE A 142 -14.21 2.40 -7.03
N ASN A 143 -13.25 2.49 -7.95
CA ASN A 143 -11.83 2.33 -7.61
C ASN A 143 -11.29 3.49 -6.74
N SER A 144 -11.78 4.71 -6.96
CA SER A 144 -11.49 5.86 -6.09
C SER A 144 -11.98 5.60 -4.66
N THR A 145 -13.18 5.02 -4.52
CA THR A 145 -13.75 4.62 -3.23
C THR A 145 -12.96 3.47 -2.59
N GLU A 146 -12.51 2.48 -3.37
CA GLU A 146 -11.60 1.41 -2.91
C GLU A 146 -10.28 1.98 -2.37
N SER A 147 -9.72 2.99 -3.05
CA SER A 147 -8.50 3.69 -2.63
C SER A 147 -8.70 4.39 -1.27
N PHE A 148 -9.81 5.12 -1.12
CA PHE A 148 -10.16 5.76 0.15
C PHE A 148 -10.35 4.75 1.29
N ASN A 149 -11.11 3.68 1.03
CA ASN A 149 -11.39 2.63 2.01
C ASN A 149 -10.13 1.86 2.43
N GLN A 150 -9.11 1.76 1.58
CA GLN A 150 -7.83 1.17 1.92
C GLN A 150 -6.92 2.17 2.66
N TYR A 151 -6.95 3.45 2.27
CA TYR A 151 -6.10 4.50 2.86
C TYR A 151 -6.38 4.73 4.34
N MET A 152 -7.65 4.85 4.72
CA MET A 152 -8.08 5.14 6.10
C MET A 152 -7.54 4.14 7.15
N PRO A 153 -7.81 2.81 7.05
CA PRO A 153 -7.32 1.84 8.02
C PRO A 153 -5.80 1.66 7.94
N LEU A 154 -5.20 1.85 6.76
CA LEU A 154 -3.75 1.81 6.61
C LEU A 154 -3.09 2.95 7.40
N TYR A 155 -3.55 4.19 7.24
CA TYR A 155 -3.10 5.32 8.04
C TYR A 155 -3.19 5.02 9.53
N GLN A 156 -4.34 4.51 10.00
CA GLN A 156 -4.54 4.24 11.41
C GLN A 156 -3.52 3.21 11.95
N ASN A 157 -3.19 2.20 11.15
CA ASN A 157 -2.19 1.18 11.48
C ASN A 157 -0.76 1.72 11.54
N VAL A 158 -0.43 2.72 10.71
CA VAL A 158 0.95 3.20 10.56
C VAL A 158 1.20 4.62 11.07
N SER A 159 0.19 5.28 11.62
CA SER A 159 0.18 6.70 12.03
C SER A 159 1.31 7.13 12.97
N LYS A 160 1.98 6.16 13.60
CA LYS A 160 3.06 6.37 14.57
C LYS A 160 4.45 6.07 14.02
N CYS A 161 4.57 5.77 12.73
CA CYS A 161 5.82 5.39 12.08
C CYS A 161 6.13 6.32 10.90
N ASP A 162 7.13 7.18 11.05
CA ASP A 162 7.49 8.20 10.05
C ASP A 162 7.86 7.58 8.69
N SER A 163 8.57 6.46 8.70
CA SER A 163 8.92 5.70 7.49
C SER A 163 7.69 5.24 6.70
N TYR A 164 6.65 4.78 7.37
CA TYR A 164 5.40 4.39 6.72
C TYR A 164 4.54 5.61 6.34
N LEU A 165 4.56 6.68 7.15
CA LEU A 165 3.89 7.93 6.80
C LEU A 165 4.48 8.55 5.52
N HIS A 166 5.80 8.46 5.31
CA HIS A 166 6.45 8.86 4.07
C HIS A 166 5.92 8.07 2.85
N LEU A 167 5.84 6.74 2.95
CA LEU A 167 5.27 5.91 1.88
C LEU A 167 3.80 6.27 1.60
N LEU A 168 3.02 6.51 2.66
CA LEU A 168 1.61 6.86 2.56
C LEU A 168 1.42 8.22 1.87
N ASP A 169 2.23 9.21 2.24
CA ASP A 169 2.22 10.53 1.62
C ASP A 169 2.62 10.47 0.15
N ASN A 170 3.59 9.64 -0.23
CA ASN A 170 3.97 9.49 -1.65
C ASN A 170 2.83 8.88 -2.48
N LEU A 171 2.10 7.90 -1.94
CA LEU A 171 0.90 7.37 -2.61
C LEU A 171 -0.20 8.43 -2.71
N LYS A 172 -0.42 9.19 -1.64
CA LYS A 172 -1.39 10.28 -1.62
C LYS A 172 -1.05 11.37 -2.65
N LYS A 173 0.21 11.83 -2.71
CA LYS A 173 0.69 12.81 -3.70
C LYS A 173 0.43 12.33 -5.14
N THR A 174 0.71 11.07 -5.43
CA THR A 174 0.44 10.47 -6.75
C THR A 174 -1.04 10.52 -7.10
N TYR A 175 -1.91 10.17 -6.17
CA TYR A 175 -3.36 10.22 -6.37
C TYR A 175 -3.88 11.66 -6.52
N GLU A 176 -3.43 12.60 -5.69
CA GLU A 176 -3.85 14.01 -5.76
C GLU A 176 -3.35 14.71 -7.04
N LYS A 177 -2.13 14.39 -7.49
CA LYS A 177 -1.63 14.87 -8.79
C LYS A 177 -2.51 14.38 -9.94
N PHE A 178 -2.94 13.13 -9.88
CA PHE A 178 -3.87 12.58 -10.84
C PHE A 178 -5.22 13.31 -10.79
N ARG A 179 -5.83 13.49 -9.61
CA ARG A 179 -7.07 14.25 -9.43
C ARG A 179 -6.98 15.67 -9.98
N THR A 180 -5.87 16.36 -9.71
CA THR A 180 -5.61 17.71 -10.23
C THR A 180 -5.55 17.72 -11.76
N THR A 181 -4.92 16.71 -12.36
CA THR A 181 -4.88 16.55 -13.82
C THR A 181 -6.29 16.39 -14.40
N ILE A 182 -7.15 15.58 -13.74
CA ILE A 182 -8.55 15.43 -14.15
C ILE A 182 -9.30 16.74 -13.98
N ASN A 183 -9.13 17.45 -12.87
CA ASN A 183 -9.85 18.68 -12.57
C ASN A 183 -9.62 19.77 -13.63
N ASN A 184 -8.43 19.82 -14.23
CA ASN A 184 -8.11 20.75 -15.31
C ASN A 184 -8.85 20.45 -16.62
N GLY A 185 -9.32 19.21 -16.83
CA GLY A 185 -10.06 18.79 -18.02
C GLY A 185 -11.57 18.62 -17.78
N ASP A 186 -11.95 18.01 -16.66
CA ASP A 186 -13.32 17.73 -16.23
C ASP A 186 -13.42 17.83 -14.70
N SER A 187 -13.74 19.04 -14.22
CA SER A 187 -13.87 19.34 -12.80
C SER A 187 -15.03 18.60 -12.12
N LYS A 188 -16.10 18.32 -12.87
CA LYS A 188 -17.25 17.56 -12.35
C LYS A 188 -16.83 16.12 -12.07
N LEU A 189 -16.11 15.49 -12.98
CA LEU A 189 -15.58 14.14 -12.76
C LEU A 189 -14.57 14.13 -11.61
N ALA A 190 -13.66 15.10 -11.54
CA ALA A 190 -12.70 15.19 -10.44
C ALA A 190 -13.38 15.31 -9.07
N SER A 191 -14.46 16.09 -8.97
CA SER A 191 -15.24 16.25 -7.74
C SER A 191 -15.96 14.97 -7.29
N SER A 192 -16.20 14.03 -8.19
CA SER A 192 -16.80 12.72 -7.87
C SER A 192 -15.79 11.73 -7.25
N LEU A 193 -14.49 12.05 -7.28
CA LEU A 193 -13.44 11.23 -6.70
C LEU A 193 -13.28 11.54 -5.22
N GLN A 194 -13.20 10.48 -4.42
CA GLN A 194 -12.91 10.56 -3.00
C GLN A 194 -11.53 11.21 -2.78
N THR A 195 -11.44 12.11 -1.81
CA THR A 195 -10.15 12.61 -1.30
C THR A 195 -9.59 11.59 -0.31
N LEU A 196 -8.28 11.36 -0.30
CA LEU A 196 -7.66 10.45 0.66
C LEU A 196 -7.46 11.15 2.01
N THR A 197 -8.48 11.08 2.88
CA THR A 197 -8.44 11.62 4.23
C THR A 197 -8.36 10.51 5.28
N THR A 198 -7.93 10.86 6.49
CA THR A 198 -7.97 9.96 7.65
C THR A 198 -9.41 9.69 8.09
N ILE A 199 -9.58 8.76 9.04
CA ILE A 199 -10.90 8.40 9.59
C ILE A 199 -11.57 9.60 10.29
N ASP A 200 -10.79 10.49 10.91
CA ASP A 200 -11.24 11.76 11.50
C ASP A 200 -11.35 12.91 10.48
N GLY A 201 -11.24 12.62 9.18
CA GLY A 201 -11.43 13.60 8.11
C GLY A 201 -10.23 14.53 7.86
N LYS A 202 -9.07 14.25 8.46
CA LYS A 202 -7.87 15.07 8.25
C LYS A 202 -7.31 14.87 6.84
N ASP A 203 -7.31 15.94 6.07
CA ASP A 203 -6.64 16.03 4.78
C ASP A 203 -5.26 16.70 4.96
N SER A 204 -4.23 15.90 5.22
CA SER A 204 -2.87 16.42 5.38
C SER A 204 -1.85 15.44 4.83
N TYR A 205 -0.62 15.94 4.69
CA TYR A 205 0.60 15.13 4.61
C TYR A 205 1.19 15.04 6.02
N PHE A 206 1.75 13.88 6.37
CA PHE A 206 2.16 13.56 7.74
C PHE A 206 3.67 13.44 7.89
N SER A 207 4.39 13.16 6.80
CA SER A 207 5.83 13.14 6.72
C SER A 207 6.37 14.57 6.70
N THR A 208 6.76 15.06 7.87
CA THR A 208 7.27 16.43 8.05
C THR A 208 8.80 16.50 8.03
N SER A 209 9.51 15.37 8.21
CA SER A 209 10.97 15.34 8.37
C SER A 209 11.63 14.02 7.92
N PHE A 210 11.04 13.31 6.96
CA PHE A 210 11.64 12.08 6.44
C PHE A 210 12.98 12.36 5.74
N SER A 211 14.03 11.72 6.24
CA SER A 211 15.38 11.75 5.66
C SER A 211 15.86 10.36 5.29
N THR A 212 15.53 9.36 6.11
CA THR A 212 15.90 7.96 5.91
C THR A 212 14.84 7.01 6.43
N PHE A 213 14.72 5.84 5.82
CA PHE A 213 13.90 4.75 6.35
C PHE A 213 14.51 4.17 7.63
N ASP A 214 13.74 4.22 8.72
CA ASP A 214 14.01 3.57 10.00
C ASP A 214 12.76 2.83 10.50
N PHE A 215 12.90 1.54 10.76
CA PHE A 215 11.84 0.66 11.29
C PHE A 215 12.21 0.07 12.66
N SER A 216 13.30 0.54 13.28
CA SER A 216 13.76 0.11 14.60
C SER A 216 12.81 0.57 15.72
N ASN A 217 12.09 1.67 15.49
CA ASN A 217 11.08 2.18 16.42
C ASN A 217 10.00 1.12 16.66
N SER A 218 9.70 0.82 17.92
CA SER A 218 8.66 -0.15 18.32
C SER A 218 7.28 0.17 17.72
N LYS A 219 7.00 1.44 17.43
CA LYS A 219 5.79 1.89 16.74
C LYS A 219 5.71 1.39 15.29
N CYS A 220 6.84 1.26 14.59
CA CYS A 220 6.93 0.72 13.23
C CYS A 220 6.86 -0.82 13.19
N GLN A 221 6.96 -1.45 14.36
CA GLN A 221 7.06 -2.91 14.53
C GLN A 221 5.75 -3.56 14.95
N SER A 222 4.72 -2.76 15.23
CA SER A 222 3.40 -3.26 15.61
C SER A 222 2.82 -4.10 14.48
N GLU A 223 2.07 -5.14 14.84
CA GLU A 223 1.36 -5.96 13.86
C GLU A 223 0.23 -5.17 13.20
N TYR A 224 -0.11 -5.54 11.96
CA TYR A 224 -1.26 -4.95 11.29
C TYR A 224 -2.55 -5.45 11.95
N ASP A 225 -3.39 -4.52 12.38
CA ASP A 225 -4.68 -4.77 13.01
C ASP A 225 -5.78 -4.68 11.94
N ASP A 226 -6.31 -5.83 11.55
CA ASP A 226 -7.41 -5.94 10.59
C ASP A 226 -8.73 -5.36 11.17
N ASP A 227 -8.87 -5.31 12.49
CA ASP A 227 -10.08 -4.82 13.19
C ASP A 227 -9.97 -3.34 13.60
N ILE A 228 -8.93 -2.64 13.15
CA ILE A 228 -8.61 -1.28 13.64
C ILE A 228 -9.77 -0.30 13.45
N LEU A 229 -10.51 -0.42 12.34
CA LEU A 229 -11.64 0.44 12.03
C LEU A 229 -12.83 0.15 12.93
N LYS A 230 -13.09 -1.12 13.24
CA LYS A 230 -14.14 -1.54 14.18
C LYS A 230 -13.86 -0.99 15.57
N LYS A 231 -12.62 -1.18 16.06
CA LYS A 231 -12.17 -0.68 17.36
C LYS A 231 -12.25 0.85 17.45
N TRP A 232 -11.91 1.55 16.37
CA TRP A 232 -12.04 3.00 16.31
C TRP A 232 -13.50 3.45 16.43
N LYS A 233 -14.43 2.84 15.69
CA LYS A 233 -15.86 3.16 15.76
C LYS A 233 -16.44 2.91 17.17
N GLU A 234 -16.17 1.74 17.74
CA GLU A 234 -16.58 1.40 19.12
C GLU A 234 -16.00 2.37 20.17
N THR A 235 -14.87 3.00 19.89
CA THR A 235 -14.28 4.01 20.78
C THR A 235 -14.98 5.37 20.64
N GLN A 236 -15.41 5.74 19.44
CA GLN A 236 -16.19 6.97 19.23
C GLN A 236 -17.58 6.86 19.84
N ASP A 237 -18.29 5.76 19.60
CA ASP A 237 -19.63 5.53 20.15
C ASP A 237 -19.62 5.64 21.69
N ARG A 238 -18.58 5.10 22.34
CA ARG A 238 -18.38 5.22 23.79
C ARG A 238 -18.08 6.64 24.26
N ARG A 239 -17.39 7.47 23.46
CA ARG A 239 -17.14 8.88 23.80
C ARG A 239 -18.42 9.71 23.69
N GLU A 240 -19.21 9.46 22.65
CA GLU A 240 -20.50 10.12 22.46
C GLU A 240 -21.49 9.77 23.58
N GLN A 241 -21.55 8.51 24.00
CA GLN A 241 -22.36 8.08 25.15
C GLN A 241 -21.96 8.79 26.45
N LYS A 242 -20.67 8.87 26.77
CA LYS A 242 -20.18 9.59 27.96
C LYS A 242 -20.47 11.08 27.93
N ASN A 243 -20.31 11.73 26.78
CA ASN A 243 -20.61 13.15 26.62
C ASN A 243 -22.11 13.46 26.76
N ASN A 244 -22.99 12.50 26.46
CA ASN A 244 -24.44 12.65 26.65
C ASN A 244 -24.84 12.44 28.12
N GLU A 245 -24.14 11.57 28.86
CA GLU A 245 -24.34 11.39 30.30
C GLU A 245 -23.89 12.62 31.10
N ASP A 246 -22.74 13.22 30.79
CA ASP A 246 -22.22 14.42 31.47
C ASP A 246 -23.06 15.70 31.19
N ASN A 247 -23.79 15.75 30.07
CA ASN A 247 -24.69 16.87 29.75
C ASN A 247 -26.11 16.69 30.32
N GLY A 248 -26.44 15.53 30.90
CA GLY A 248 -27.75 15.25 31.51
C GLY A 248 -27.93 15.77 32.93
N ASP A 249 -26.85 16.17 33.61
CA ASP A 249 -26.87 16.51 35.05
C ASP A 249 -26.91 18.02 35.36
N ASN A 250 -26.98 18.88 34.35
CA ASN A 250 -27.13 20.33 34.53
C ASN A 250 -28.59 20.78 34.36
N ASN A 251 -29.49 20.33 35.23
CA ASN A 251 -30.81 20.94 35.37
C ASN A 251 -30.87 21.72 36.70
N PRO A 252 -30.86 23.07 36.69
CA PRO A 252 -30.90 23.84 37.93
C PRO A 252 -32.30 23.70 38.55
N GLN A 253 -32.39 23.02 39.69
CA GLN A 253 -33.55 23.11 40.57
C GLN A 253 -33.69 24.57 41.03
N SER A 254 -34.72 25.27 40.53
CA SER A 254 -35.15 26.55 41.10
C SER A 254 -35.71 26.33 42.51
N PRO A 255 -35.23 27.03 43.55
CA PRO A 255 -35.89 27.06 44.84
C PRO A 255 -37.13 27.97 44.76
N LYS A 256 -38.26 27.48 45.27
CA LYS A 256 -39.37 28.31 45.77
C LYS A 256 -39.20 28.52 47.26
#